data_AF-A0A3M0Y8D4-F1
#
_entry.id   AF-A0A3M0Y8D4-F1
#
_cell.length_a   1.000
_cell.length_b   1.000
_cell.length_c   1.000
_cell.angle_alpha   90.00
_cell.angle_beta   90.00
_cell.angle_gamma   90.00
#
_symmetry.space_group_name_H-M   'P 1'
#
loop_
_entity.id
_entity.type
_entity.pdbx_description
1 polymer ?
#
loop_
_entity_poly.entity_id
_entity_poly.type
_entity_poly.pdbx_seq_one_letter_code
_entity_poly.pdbx_strand_id
1 'polypeptide(L)' 'MLLIPAIDLKDGKCVRLRQGRMEETTVFSEDPIAMAGRWVEEG' A
#
# COMPACT_ATOMS: atom_id res chain seq x y z
N MET A 1 5.07 -16.25 -15.01
CA MET A 1 4.75 -14.85 -14.66
C MET A 1 4.67 -14.79 -13.14
N LEU A 2 5.39 -13.88 -12.49
CA LEU A 2 5.38 -13.71 -11.03
C LEU A 2 4.50 -12.51 -10.67
N LEU A 3 3.52 -12.70 -9.79
CA LEU A 3 2.72 -11.62 -9.24
C LEU A 3 3.44 -11.08 -7.99
N ILE A 4 3.63 -9.77 -7.91
CA ILE A 4 4.29 -9.12 -6.78
C ILE A 4 3.34 -8.07 -6.22
N PRO A 5 2.65 -8.34 -5.10
CA PRO A 5 1.85 -7.35 -4.40
C PRO A 5 2.69 -6.14 -4.00
N ALA A 6 2.11 -4.95 -4.05
CA ALA A 6 2.79 -3.70 -3.71
C ALA A 6 1.91 -2.80 -2.85
N ILE A 7 2.53 -2.18 -1.85
CA ILE A 7 1.95 -1.14 -1.01
C ILE A 7 2.89 0.07 -1.04
N ASP A 8 2.31 1.28 -1.07
CA ASP A 8 3.09 2.52 -0.98
C ASP A 8 2.96 3.08 0.44
N LEU A 9 4.05 3.63 0.98
CA LEU A 9 4.08 4.15 2.35
C LEU A 9 4.25 5.67 2.36
N LYS A 10 3.41 6.35 3.13
CA LYS A 10 3.54 7.79 3.42
C LYS A 10 2.98 8.09 4.81
N ASP A 11 3.74 8.82 5.62
CA ASP A 11 3.34 9.25 6.97
C ASP A 11 2.82 8.11 7.86
N GLY A 12 3.45 6.94 7.76
CA GLY A 12 3.07 5.74 8.53
C GLY A 12 1.85 4.97 8.00
N LYS A 13 1.32 5.33 6.83
CA LYS A 13 0.08 4.76 6.27
C LYS A 13 0.33 4.09 4.91
N CYS A 14 -0.51 3.11 4.56
CA CYS A 14 -0.59 2.59 3.21
C CYS A 14 -1.43 3.53 2.34
N VAL A 15 -0.82 4.05 1.28
CA VAL A 15 -1.44 5.01 0.38
C VAL A 15 -1.35 4.58 -1.09
N ARG A 16 -2.02 5.32 -1.96
CA ARG A 16 -1.75 5.33 -3.40
C ARG A 16 -1.85 6.75 -3.90
N LEU A 17 -0.89 7.16 -4.73
CA LEU A 17 -0.94 8.41 -5.45
C LEU A 17 -1.54 8.17 -6.84
N ARG A 18 -2.51 8.99 -7.26
CA ARG A 18 -3.01 8.93 -8.63
C ARG A 18 -1.95 9.49 -9.57
N GLN A 19 -1.41 8.64 -10.44
CA GLN A 19 -0.33 8.98 -11.38
C GLN A 19 0.91 9.61 -10.71
N GLY A 20 1.17 9.28 -9.43
CA GLY A 20 2.31 9.83 -8.67
C GLY A 20 2.12 11.24 -8.14
N ARG A 21 0.94 11.86 -8.28
CA ARG A 21 0.65 13.20 -7.74
C ARG A 21 0.36 13.16 -6.24
N MET A 22 1.15 13.89 -5.45
CA MET A 22 1.10 13.89 -3.98
C MET A 22 -0.20 14.47 -3.44
N GLU A 23 -0.77 15.43 -4.15
CA GLU A 23 -2.05 16.07 -3.87
C GLU A 23 -3.25 15.15 -4.14
N GLU A 24 -3.08 14.12 -4.97
CA GLU A 24 -4.10 13.11 -5.28
C GLU A 24 -3.80 11.79 -4.55
N THR A 25 -3.72 11.87 -3.21
CA THR A 25 -3.46 10.71 -2.33
C THR A 25 -4.77 10.07 -1.85
N THR A 26 -4.84 8.74 -1.90
CA THR A 26 -5.85 7.95 -1.19
C THR A 26 -5.20 7.10 -0.11
N VAL A 27 -5.74 7.11 1.10
CA VAL A 27 -5.32 6.24 2.21
C VAL A 27 -6.14 4.94 2.18
N PHE A 28 -5.46 3.80 2.20
CA PHE A 28 -6.08 2.46 2.19
C PHE A 28 -5.99 1.73 3.51
N SER A 29 -4.95 2.00 4.31
CA SER A 29 -4.79 1.45 5.65
C SER A 29 -3.93 2.37 6.51
N GLU A 30 -4.26 2.44 7.79
CA GLU A 30 -3.47 3.12 8.83
C GLU A 30 -2.42 2.18 9.46
N ASP A 31 -2.49 0.87 9.17
CA ASP A 31 -1.55 -0.14 9.66
C ASP A 31 -0.87 -0.83 8.46
N PRO A 32 0.36 -0.42 8.11
CA PRO A 32 1.12 -1.03 7.03
C PRO A 32 1.62 -2.44 7.35
N ILE A 33 1.86 -2.74 8.62
CA ILE A 33 2.38 -4.05 9.04
C ILE A 33 1.28 -5.10 8.86
N ALA A 34 0.07 -4.81 9.31
CA ALA A 34 -1.08 -5.69 9.10
C ALA A 34 -1.40 -5.89 7.60
N MET A 35 -1.30 -4.83 6.78
CA MET A 35 -1.51 -4.94 5.33
C MET A 35 -0.45 -5.81 4.65
N ALA A 36 0.83 -5.64 5.00
CA ALA A 36 1.90 -6.49 4.49
C ALA A 36 1.71 -7.94 4.93
N GLY A 37 1.32 -8.18 6.19
CA GLY A 37 1.00 -9.50 6.71
C GLY A 37 -0.11 -10.20 5.92
N ARG A 38 -1.18 -9.49 5.59
CA ARG A 38 -2.27 -10.03 4.75
C ARG A 38 -1.77 -10.52 3.39
N TRP A 39 -0.94 -9.75 2.69
CA TRP A 39 -0.41 -10.18 1.40
C TRP A 39 0.50 -11.41 1.52
N VAL A 40 1.25 -11.53 2.60
CA VAL A 40 2.04 -12.75 2.88
C VAL A 40 1.13 -13.95 3.12
N GLU A 41 0.00 -13.77 3.82
CA GLU A 41 -0.98 -14.82 4.08
C GLU A 41 -1.77 -15.25 2.82
N GLU A 42 -2.02 -14.32 1.89
CA GLU A 42 -2.77 -14.58 0.66
C GLU A 42 -1.94 -15.26 -0.46
N GLY A 43 -0.61 -15.18 -0.40
CA GLY A 43 0.32 -15.79 -1.37
C GLY A 43 0.58 -14.95 -2.62
#